data_AF-A0A101TDQ1-F1
#
_entry.id   AF-A0A101TDQ1-F1
#
_cell.length_a   1.000
_cell.length_b   1.000
_cell.length_c   1.000
_cell.angle_alpha   90.00
_cell.angle_beta   90.00
_cell.angle_gamma   90.00
#
_symmetry.space_group_name_H-M   'P 1'
#
loop_
_entity.id
_entity.type
_entity.pdbx_description
1 polymer ?
#
loop_
_entity_poly.entity_id
_entity_poly.type
_entity_poly.pdbx_seq_one_letter_code
_entity_poly.pdbx_strand_id
1 'polypeptide(L)' 'MPALILHGTGDRILPVEGTGRPFRKALPSADHVEIEGAPHGLLWIHAEEANTALLAFLGK' A
#
# COMPACT_ATOMS: atom_id res chain seq x y z
N MET A 1 12.22 -1.99 13.22
CA MET A 1 11.36 -0.79 13.26
C MET A 1 10.01 -1.15 12.65
N PRO A 2 8.90 -0.51 13.06
CA PRO A 2 7.60 -0.66 12.38
C PRO A 2 7.69 -0.25 10.91
N ALA A 3 6.95 -0.93 10.03
CA ALA A 3 6.91 -0.64 8.59
C ALA A 3 5.51 -0.84 8.02
N LEU A 4 5.16 -0.09 6.97
CA LEU A 4 3.92 -0.17 6.22
C LEU A 4 4.23 -0.38 4.74
N ILE A 5 3.57 -1.35 4.12
CA ILE A 5 3.50 -1.55 2.68
C ILE A 5 2.07 -1.23 2.24
N LEU A 6 1.90 -0.22 1.40
CA LEU A 6 0.61 0.25 0.90
C LEU A 6 0.67 0.30 -0.63
N HIS A 7 -0.23 -0.40 -1.32
CA HIS A 7 -0.22 -0.53 -2.78
C HIS A 7 -1.64 -0.49 -3.36
N GLY A 8 -1.82 0.08 -4.56
CA GLY A 8 -3.09 -0.01 -5.29
C GLY A 8 -3.18 -1.26 -6.17
N THR A 9 -4.27 -2.03 -6.11
CA THR A 9 -4.40 -3.25 -6.94
C THR A 9 -4.58 -2.92 -8.44
N GLY A 10 -4.97 -1.69 -8.76
CA GLY A 10 -5.09 -1.15 -10.12
C GLY A 10 -3.82 -0.46 -10.65
N ASP A 11 -2.67 -0.59 -9.98
CA ASP A 11 -1.42 0.03 -10.42
C ASP A 11 -0.92 -0.61 -11.74
N ARG A 12 -0.94 0.17 -12.82
CA ARG A 12 -0.47 -0.23 -14.16
C ARG A 12 0.99 0.14 -14.45
N ILE A 13 1.64 0.89 -13.56
CA ILE A 13 3.06 1.28 -13.67
C ILE A 13 3.92 0.29 -12.88
N LEU A 14 3.51 -0.01 -11.66
CA LEU A 14 4.12 -1.00 -10.78
C LEU A 14 3.06 -2.04 -10.36
N PRO A 15 2.83 -3.11 -11.15
CA PRO A 15 1.82 -4.12 -10.84
C PRO A 15 2.02 -4.75 -9.45
N VAL A 16 0.93 -4.88 -8.69
CA VAL A 16 0.96 -5.32 -7.28
C VAL A 16 1.48 -6.76 -7.14
N GLU A 17 1.24 -7.61 -8.13
CA GLU A 17 1.76 -8.97 -8.22
C GLU A 17 3.29 -9.02 -8.35
N GLY A 18 3.88 -8.02 -9.00
CA GLY A 18 5.33 -7.92 -9.24
C GLY A 18 6.09 -7.12 -8.18
N THR A 19 5.37 -6.40 -7.31
CA THR A 19 5.99 -5.46 -6.36
C THR A 19 5.44 -5.63 -4.94
N GLY A 20 4.26 -5.09 -4.62
CA GLY A 20 3.69 -5.07 -3.26
C GLY A 20 3.57 -6.46 -2.61
N ARG A 21 3.02 -7.45 -3.31
CA ARG A 21 2.83 -8.81 -2.76
C ARG A 21 4.15 -9.57 -2.53
N PRO A 22 5.12 -9.58 -3.45
CA PRO A 22 6.46 -10.09 -3.17
C PRO A 22 7.14 -9.37 -2.00
N PHE A 23 6.99 -8.04 -1.92
CA PHE A 23 7.61 -7.27 -0.84
C PHE A 23 7.03 -7.63 0.53
N ARG A 24 5.71 -7.84 0.64
CA ARG A 24 5.08 -8.38 1.86
C ARG A 24 5.70 -9.71 2.30
N LYS A 25 5.99 -10.61 1.36
CA LYS A 25 6.63 -11.90 1.68
C LYS A 25 8.07 -11.72 2.17
N ALA A 26 8.79 -10.77 1.59
CA ALA A 26 10.17 -10.46 1.98
C ALA A 26 10.24 -9.70 3.32
N LEU A 27 9.22 -8.91 3.67
CA LEU A 27 9.11 -8.18 4.93
C LEU A 27 7.79 -8.53 5.64
N PRO A 28 7.69 -9.75 6.21
CA PRO A 28 6.43 -10.25 6.79
C PRO A 28 6.00 -9.51 8.05
N SER A 29 6.90 -8.74 8.68
CA SER A 29 6.60 -7.93 9.86
C SER A 29 5.96 -6.57 9.54
N ALA A 30 5.87 -6.18 8.26
CA ALA A 30 5.22 -4.93 7.87
C ALA A 30 3.69 -5.06 7.92
N ASP A 31 3.02 -3.99 8.31
CA ASP A 31 1.62 -3.83 8.00
C ASP A 31 1.46 -3.79 6.48
N HIS A 32 0.41 -4.42 5.96
CA HIS A 32 0.20 -4.53 4.52
C HIS A 32 -1.24 -4.17 4.15
N VAL A 33 -1.37 -3.15 3.30
CA VAL A 33 -2.66 -2.62 2.83
C VAL A 33 -2.67 -2.62 1.30
N GLU A 34 -3.69 -3.24 0.71
CA GLU A 34 -4.01 -3.10 -0.71
C GLU A 34 -5.25 -2.19 -0.83
N ILE A 35 -5.19 -1.16 -1.67
CA ILE A 35 -6.35 -0.30 -2.00
C ILE A 35 -6.93 -0.79 -3.32
N GLU A 36 -8.13 -1.35 -3.26
CA GLU A 36 -8.76 -2.00 -4.41
C GLU A 36 -9.01 -1.01 -5.56
N GLY A 37 -8.57 -1.36 -6.77
CA GLY A 37 -8.73 -0.53 -7.97
C GLY A 37 -7.84 0.70 -8.04
N ALA A 38 -7.08 1.04 -6.98
CA ALA A 38 -6.29 2.26 -6.97
C ALA A 38 -5.12 2.21 -7.96
N PRO A 39 -4.87 3.29 -8.74
CA PRO A 39 -3.78 3.35 -9.70
C PRO A 39 -2.45 3.75 -9.04
N HIS A 40 -1.37 3.85 -9.82
CA HIS A 40 -0.07 4.33 -9.33
C HIS A 40 -0.14 5.71 -8.65
N GLY A 41 -1.01 6.59 -9.14
CA GLY A 41 -1.25 7.92 -8.57
C GLY A 41 -2.18 7.93 -7.36
N LEU A 42 -2.21 6.86 -6.56
CA LEU A 42 -3.17 6.68 -5.46
C LEU A 42 -3.12 7.79 -4.39
N LEU A 43 -1.97 8.46 -4.21
CA LEU A 43 -1.85 9.58 -3.26
C LEU A 43 -2.79 10.75 -3.56
N TRP A 44 -3.26 10.88 -4.82
CA TRP A 44 -4.26 11.87 -5.21
C TRP A 44 -5.63 11.24 -5.46
N ILE A 45 -5.67 10.15 -6.23
CA ILE A 45 -6.95 9.57 -6.71
C ILE A 45 -7.69 8.83 -5.59
N HIS A 46 -6.97 8.22 -4.65
CA HIS A 46 -7.48 7.50 -3.47
C HIS A 46 -6.87 8.09 -2.19
N ALA A 47 -6.84 9.42 -2.11
CA ALA A 47 -6.15 10.14 -1.04
C ALA A 47 -6.76 9.84 0.33
N GLU A 48 -8.08 9.67 0.43
CA GLU A 48 -8.73 9.35 1.70
C GLU A 48 -8.29 7.99 2.22
N GLU A 49 -8.32 6.95 1.39
CA GLU A 49 -7.92 5.60 1.74
C GLU A 49 -6.42 5.52 2.09
N ALA A 50 -5.57 6.21 1.31
CA ALA A 50 -4.15 6.30 1.57
C ALA A 50 -3.86 7.00 2.92
N ASN A 51 -4.54 8.11 3.19
CA ASN A 51 -4.39 8.84 4.44
C ASN A 51 -4.92 8.06 5.65
N THR A 52 -6.06 7.38 5.53
CA THR A 52 -6.59 6.52 6.60
C THR A 52 -5.59 5.44 6.98
N ALA A 53 -5.02 4.73 6.01
CA ALA A 53 -4.03 3.70 6.28
C ALA A 53 -2.74 4.27 6.89
N LEU A 54 -2.27 5.41 6.39
CA LEU A 54 -1.06 6.06 6.91
C LEU A 54 -1.25 6.57 8.34
N LEU A 55 -2.36 7.26 8.63
CA LEU A 55 -2.66 7.77 9.97
C LEU A 55 -2.87 6.64 10.97
N ALA A 56 -3.53 5.54 10.56
CA ALA A 56 -3.69 4.36 11.40
C ALA A 56 -2.33 3.70 11.73
N PHE A 57 -1.38 3.71 10.80
CA PHE A 57 -0.02 3.23 11.05
C PHE A 57 0.77 4.14 11.99
N LEU A 58 0.71 5.46 11.79
CA LEU A 58 1.43 6.44 12.61
C LEU A 58 0.89 6.56 14.04
N GLY A 59 -0.37 6.17 14.27
CA GLY A 59 -0.99 6.17 15.60
C GLY A 59 -0.66 4.95 16.48
N LYS A 60 0.19 4.03 16.01
CA LYS A 60 0.66 2.86 16.76
C LYS A 60 1.87 3.18 17.63
#